data_AF-A0A383VM50-F1
#
_entry.id   AF-A0A383VM50-F1
#
_cell.length_a   1.000
_cell.length_b   1.000
_cell.length_c   1.000
_cell.angle_alpha   90.00
_cell.angle_beta   90.00
_cell.angle_gamma   90.00
#
_symmetry.space_group_name_H-M   'P 1'
#
loop_
_entity.id
_entity.type
_entity.pdbx_description
1 polymer ?
#
loop_
_entity_poly.entity_id
_entity_poly.type
_entity_poly.pdbx_seq_one_letter_code
_entity_poly.pdbx_strand_id
1 'polypeptide(L)'
;MFGIDAPELTQTCKAASGATAACGQVARQALLDAIAGQPVKCDVQTTDKYDRKVAICYANSGIGPDLGRTLVAKGAAVAYRHYSSRYVADEEAAKRAKLGVWEGSFTLPWDFRRQQQTGSSSSSDSSAAPDSSECLVKGNIASDGDKVYHLPSSPSYSSTHISQSSGERWFCNANEAELAGWRPAGCTIKGDIDAASSKKLYYTSQHGQYKAVQVDVATGERWFCSSSEAVAAGWAAAPGSSSNMAGRNTLPGL
;
A
#
# COMPACT_ATOMS: atom_id res chain seq x y z
N MET A 1 8.60 -0.51 14.13
CA MET A 1 8.87 -1.90 13.69
C MET A 1 8.96 -1.92 12.18
N PHE A 2 9.65 -2.91 11.61
CA PHE A 2 9.82 -3.06 10.16
C PHE A 2 8.54 -3.56 9.50
N GLY A 3 8.16 -2.99 8.36
CA GLY A 3 7.13 -3.53 7.47
C GLY A 3 5.68 -3.45 7.95
N ILE A 4 5.38 -2.77 9.05
CA ILE A 4 4.01 -2.55 9.56
C ILE A 4 3.81 -1.08 9.91
N ASP A 5 2.55 -0.68 9.96
CA ASP A 5 2.15 0.62 10.48
C ASP A 5 0.90 0.46 11.36
N ALA A 6 0.94 0.97 12.59
CA ALA A 6 -0.13 0.82 13.56
C ALA A 6 -0.87 2.15 13.76
N PRO A 7 -2.18 2.15 14.02
CA PRO A 7 -2.92 3.36 14.37
C PRO A 7 -2.23 4.14 15.49
N GLU A 8 -2.16 5.46 15.35
CA GLU A 8 -1.62 6.32 16.40
C GLU A 8 -2.47 6.22 17.67
N LEU A 9 -1.88 6.45 18.84
CA LEU A 9 -2.59 6.28 20.14
C LEU A 9 -3.89 7.08 20.25
N THR A 10 -3.97 8.23 19.57
CA THR A 10 -5.14 9.11 19.54
C THR A 10 -6.07 8.84 18.37
N GLN A 11 -5.73 7.89 17.50
CA GLN A 11 -6.52 7.55 16.33
C GLN A 11 -7.76 6.76 16.69
N THR A 12 -8.88 7.15 16.07
CA THR A 12 -10.16 6.46 16.14
C THR A 12 -10.54 5.82 14.80
N CYS A 13 -11.28 4.72 14.86
CA CYS A 13 -11.91 4.06 13.71
C CYS A 13 -13.43 3.93 13.92
N LYS A 14 -14.12 3.39 12.92
CA LYS A 14 -15.51 2.97 13.01
C LYS A 14 -15.57 1.45 13.13
N ALA A 15 -16.27 0.97 14.15
CA ALA A 15 -16.62 -0.44 14.30
C ALA A 15 -17.69 -0.84 13.27
N ALA A 16 -17.97 -2.14 13.16
CA ALA A 16 -19.02 -2.67 12.29
C ALA A 16 -20.41 -2.07 12.59
N SER A 17 -20.67 -1.68 13.84
CA SER A 17 -21.91 -1.02 14.27
C SER A 17 -21.99 0.47 13.91
N GLY A 18 -20.92 1.05 13.33
CA GLY A 18 -20.79 2.49 13.09
C GLY A 18 -20.35 3.30 14.32
N ALA A 19 -20.22 2.65 15.49
CA ALA A 19 -19.69 3.28 16.70
C ALA A 19 -18.21 3.68 16.51
N THR A 20 -17.82 4.80 17.11
CA THR A 20 -16.41 5.20 17.16
C THR A 20 -15.65 4.32 18.15
N ALA A 21 -14.52 3.76 17.71
CA ALA A 21 -13.64 2.92 18.53
C ALA A 21 -12.21 3.50 18.56
N ALA A 22 -11.52 3.35 19.69
CA ALA A 22 -10.16 3.87 19.89
C ALA A 22 -9.11 2.89 19.34
N CYS A 23 -9.04 2.72 18.00
CA CYS A 23 -8.13 1.76 17.37
C CYS A 23 -6.65 1.92 17.77
N GLY A 24 -6.20 3.14 18.08
CA GLY A 24 -4.85 3.36 18.64
C GLY A 24 -4.59 2.63 19.95
N GLN A 25 -5.55 2.70 20.87
CA GLN A 25 -5.46 2.01 22.16
C GLN A 25 -5.62 0.51 22.00
N VAL A 26 -6.51 0.07 21.10
CA VAL A 26 -6.66 -1.36 20.76
C VAL A 26 -5.36 -1.92 20.19
N ALA A 27 -4.69 -1.18 19.30
CA ALA A 27 -3.41 -1.59 18.73
C ALA A 27 -2.30 -1.71 19.79
N ARG A 28 -2.22 -0.73 20.70
CA ARG A 28 -1.32 -0.79 21.86
C ARG A 28 -1.60 -2.02 22.72
N GLN A 29 -2.87 -2.30 23.04
CA GLN A 29 -3.22 -3.45 23.88
C GLN A 29 -2.86 -4.76 23.19
N ALA A 30 -3.12 -4.89 21.88
CA ALA A 30 -2.73 -6.06 21.10
C ALA A 30 -1.23 -6.33 21.13
N LEU A 31 -0.39 -5.27 21.16
CA LEU A 31 1.05 -5.41 21.29
C LEU A 31 1.45 -5.88 22.70
N LEU A 32 0.84 -5.30 23.74
CA LEU A 32 1.09 -5.71 25.13
C LEU A 32 0.73 -7.18 25.35
N ASP A 33 -0.41 -7.62 24.81
CA ASP A 33 -0.85 -9.00 24.87
C ASP A 33 0.09 -9.94 24.11
N ALA A 34 0.61 -9.50 22.95
CA ALA A 34 1.56 -10.28 22.17
C ALA A 34 2.93 -10.41 22.85
N ILE A 35 3.35 -9.39 23.60
CA ILE A 35 4.56 -9.43 24.42
C ILE A 35 4.35 -10.29 25.66
N ALA A 36 3.15 -10.27 26.25
CA ALA A 36 2.77 -11.02 27.44
C ALA A 36 3.74 -10.83 28.63
N GLY A 37 4.31 -9.62 28.76
CA GLY A 37 5.31 -9.29 29.78
C GLY A 37 6.67 -9.97 29.60
N GLN A 38 6.90 -10.69 28.50
CA GLN A 38 8.15 -11.38 28.20
C GLN A 38 9.20 -10.43 27.59
N PRO A 39 10.50 -10.72 27.75
CA PRO A 39 11.55 -9.98 27.05
C PRO A 39 11.38 -10.06 25.53
N VAL A 40 11.72 -8.98 24.83
CA VAL A 40 11.63 -8.87 23.36
C VAL A 40 13.03 -8.85 22.76
N LYS A 41 13.25 -9.63 21.70
CA LYS A 41 14.45 -9.53 20.86
C LYS A 41 14.07 -8.90 19.52
N CYS A 42 14.84 -7.91 19.10
CA CYS A 42 14.62 -7.21 17.83
C CYS A 42 15.84 -7.36 16.92
N ASP A 43 15.61 -7.90 15.72
CA ASP A 43 16.61 -8.01 14.67
C ASP A 43 16.50 -6.76 13.78
N VAL A 44 17.47 -5.86 13.92
CA VAL A 44 17.52 -4.58 13.18
C VAL A 44 17.72 -4.88 11.70
N GLN A 45 16.78 -4.41 10.87
CA GLN A 45 16.84 -4.56 9.42
C GLN A 45 17.51 -3.36 8.77
N THR A 46 17.23 -2.16 9.29
CA THR A 46 17.80 -0.92 8.78
C THR A 46 17.74 0.18 9.86
N THR A 47 18.42 1.28 9.58
CA THR A 47 18.34 2.53 10.35
C THR A 47 17.81 3.59 9.41
N ASP A 48 16.74 4.29 9.81
CA ASP A 48 16.15 5.33 8.97
C ASP A 48 16.95 6.65 9.00
N LYS A 49 16.56 7.63 8.18
CA LYS A 49 17.21 8.94 8.10
C LYS A 49 17.17 9.78 9.39
N TYR A 50 16.38 9.35 10.37
CA TYR A 50 16.26 9.96 11.69
C TYR A 50 17.04 9.18 12.76
N ASP A 51 17.94 8.28 12.35
CA ASP A 51 18.75 7.40 13.21
C ASP A 51 17.92 6.43 14.07
N ARG A 52 16.69 6.12 13.65
CA ARG A 52 15.85 5.15 14.35
C ARG A 52 16.09 3.76 13.80
N LYS A 53 16.32 2.80 14.71
CA LYS A 53 16.43 1.38 14.36
C LYS A 53 15.07 0.83 13.94
N VAL A 54 14.98 0.34 12.71
CA VAL A 54 13.79 -0.31 12.16
C VAL A 54 14.04 -1.82 12.15
N ALA A 55 13.29 -2.54 12.99
CA ALA A 55 13.57 -3.94 13.30
C ALA A 55 12.31 -4.83 13.21
N ILE A 56 12.54 -6.11 12.95
CA ILE A 56 11.56 -7.18 13.19
C ILE A 56 11.77 -7.63 14.64
N CYS A 57 10.69 -7.73 15.42
CA CYS A 57 10.76 -8.04 16.84
C CYS A 57 9.96 -9.29 17.17
N TYR A 58 10.49 -10.07 18.11
CA TYR A 58 9.96 -11.36 18.53
C TYR A 58 9.80 -11.37 20.05
N ALA A 59 8.70 -11.93 20.54
CA ALA A 59 8.49 -12.14 21.98
C ALA A 59 9.44 -13.20 22.54
N ASN A 60 9.48 -13.34 23.87
CA ASN A 60 10.24 -14.37 24.58
C ASN A 60 11.71 -14.48 24.10
N SER A 61 12.43 -13.34 24.13
CA SER A 61 13.84 -13.24 23.76
C SER A 61 14.18 -13.77 22.35
N GLY A 62 13.24 -13.76 21.41
CA GLY A 62 13.48 -14.25 20.05
C GLY A 62 12.93 -15.64 19.75
N ILE A 63 12.41 -16.35 20.75
CA ILE A 63 11.86 -17.71 20.61
C ILE A 63 10.36 -17.64 20.29
N GLY A 64 9.69 -16.58 20.75
CA GLY A 64 8.26 -16.37 20.59
C GLY A 64 7.86 -15.85 19.21
N PRO A 65 6.56 -15.55 19.02
CA PRO A 65 6.02 -15.10 17.75
C PRO A 65 6.62 -13.76 17.29
N ASP A 66 6.64 -13.58 15.96
CA ASP A 66 6.87 -12.30 15.30
C ASP A 66 5.74 -11.33 15.72
N LEU A 67 6.11 -10.30 16.47
CA LEU A 67 5.16 -9.33 17.02
C LEU A 67 4.48 -8.55 15.89
N GLY A 68 5.17 -8.28 14.79
CA GLY A 68 4.61 -7.50 13.68
C GLY A 68 3.57 -8.29 12.92
N ARG A 69 3.87 -9.56 12.65
CA ARG A 69 2.87 -10.51 12.11
C ARG A 69 1.66 -10.60 13.02
N THR A 70 1.87 -10.70 14.32
CA THR A 70 0.79 -10.85 15.30
C THR A 70 -0.15 -9.65 15.28
N LEU A 71 0.40 -8.43 15.22
CA LEU A 71 -0.41 -7.21 15.13
C LEU A 71 -1.21 -7.14 13.82
N VAL A 72 -0.56 -7.41 12.69
CA VAL A 72 -1.23 -7.35 11.38
C VAL A 72 -2.32 -8.42 11.27
N ALA A 73 -2.05 -9.66 11.70
CA ALA A 73 -3.01 -10.76 11.67
C ALA A 73 -4.25 -10.49 12.55
N LYS A 74 -4.11 -9.68 13.61
CA LYS A 74 -5.23 -9.26 14.47
C LYS A 74 -5.97 -8.01 13.94
N GLY A 75 -5.55 -7.43 12.81
CA GLY A 75 -6.07 -6.14 12.34
C GLY A 75 -5.73 -4.97 13.28
N ALA A 76 -4.66 -5.11 14.07
CA ALA A 76 -4.16 -4.08 14.99
C ALA A 76 -3.09 -3.18 14.33
N ALA A 77 -2.59 -3.58 13.17
CA ALA A 77 -1.71 -2.82 12.30
C ALA A 77 -1.99 -3.18 10.85
N VAL A 78 -1.55 -2.33 9.92
CA VAL A 78 -1.59 -2.56 8.48
C VAL A 78 -0.20 -2.93 7.97
N ALA A 79 -0.13 -3.68 6.87
CA ALA A 79 1.14 -4.00 6.25
C ALA A 79 1.69 -2.76 5.55
N TYR A 80 2.89 -2.33 5.92
CA TYR A 80 3.49 -1.15 5.32
C TYR A 80 4.31 -1.54 4.07
N ARG A 81 3.57 -1.72 2.98
CA ARG A 81 4.05 -2.28 1.70
C ARG A 81 5.21 -1.51 1.07
N HIS A 82 5.43 -0.25 1.45
CA HIS A 82 6.59 0.56 1.05
C HIS A 82 7.92 -0.03 1.55
N TYR A 83 7.93 -0.68 2.72
CA TYR A 83 9.14 -1.23 3.33
C TYR A 83 9.24 -2.75 3.22
N SER A 84 8.12 -3.46 3.19
CA SER A 84 8.14 -4.92 3.09
C SER A 84 6.81 -5.50 2.65
N SER A 85 6.85 -6.60 1.90
CA SER A 85 5.71 -7.45 1.60
C SER A 85 5.45 -8.53 2.68
N ARG A 86 6.31 -8.63 3.69
CA ARG A 86 6.34 -9.73 4.68
C ARG A 86 5.00 -10.04 5.34
N TYR A 87 4.17 -9.02 5.58
CA TYR A 87 2.92 -9.14 6.33
C TYR A 87 1.67 -8.95 5.46
N VAL A 88 1.81 -8.89 4.12
CA VAL A 88 0.68 -8.65 3.22
C VAL A 88 -0.34 -9.79 3.30
N ALA A 89 0.11 -11.05 3.33
CA ALA A 89 -0.80 -12.19 3.45
C ALA A 89 -1.56 -12.20 4.79
N ASP A 90 -0.89 -11.77 5.87
CA ASP A 90 -1.49 -11.64 7.20
C ASP A 90 -2.58 -10.54 7.21
N GLU A 91 -2.32 -9.41 6.53
CA GLU A 91 -3.27 -8.30 6.39
C GLU A 91 -4.50 -8.70 5.57
N GLU A 92 -4.30 -9.36 4.42
CA GLU A 92 -5.41 -9.81 3.58
C GLU A 92 -6.27 -10.87 4.30
N ALA A 93 -5.67 -11.70 5.15
CA ALA A 93 -6.41 -12.61 6.01
C ALA A 93 -7.25 -11.86 7.05
N ALA A 94 -6.67 -10.88 7.76
CA ALA A 94 -7.37 -10.05 8.73
C ALA A 94 -8.52 -9.25 8.09
N LYS A 95 -8.32 -8.74 6.87
CA LYS A 95 -9.33 -8.01 6.10
C LYS A 95 -10.50 -8.91 5.72
N ARG A 96 -10.25 -10.11 5.18
CA ARG A 96 -11.32 -11.08 4.87
C ARG A 96 -12.11 -11.51 6.10
N ALA A 97 -11.41 -11.66 7.23
CA ALA A 97 -12.03 -12.00 8.51
C ALA A 97 -12.67 -10.79 9.22
N LYS A 98 -12.57 -9.57 8.66
CA LYS A 98 -13.06 -8.32 9.25
C LYS A 98 -12.60 -8.15 10.70
N LEU A 99 -11.29 -8.24 10.95
CA LEU A 99 -10.71 -8.12 12.28
C LEU A 99 -10.19 -6.70 12.56
N GLY A 100 -10.39 -6.21 13.78
CA GLY A 100 -9.77 -4.98 14.27
C GLY A 100 -10.18 -3.76 13.44
N VAL A 101 -9.21 -3.04 12.88
CA VAL A 101 -9.51 -1.87 12.03
C VAL A 101 -10.31 -2.21 10.78
N TRP A 102 -10.32 -3.47 10.35
CA TRP A 102 -11.06 -3.96 9.19
C TRP A 102 -12.53 -4.32 9.49
N GLU A 103 -12.99 -4.20 10.74
CA GLU A 103 -14.40 -4.41 11.10
C GLU A 103 -15.34 -3.37 10.49
N GLY A 104 -14.85 -2.15 10.30
CA GLY A 104 -15.58 -1.05 9.68
C GLY A 104 -14.65 -0.17 8.85
N SER A 105 -14.75 1.14 9.01
CA SER A 105 -13.95 2.11 8.26
C SER A 105 -12.89 2.76 9.14
N PHE A 106 -11.71 2.98 8.59
CA PHE A 106 -10.62 3.69 9.26
C PHE A 106 -9.79 4.47 8.24
N THR A 107 -9.06 5.47 8.73
CA THR A 107 -8.01 6.14 7.97
C THR A 107 -6.71 5.36 8.17
N LEU A 108 -5.90 5.15 7.13
CA LEU A 108 -4.63 4.44 7.32
C LEU A 108 -3.71 5.23 8.27
N PRO A 109 -2.89 4.59 9.12
CA PRO A 109 -2.17 5.31 10.16
C PRO A 109 -1.20 6.37 9.62
N TRP A 110 -0.55 6.10 8.48
CA TRP A 110 0.26 7.07 7.78
C TRP A 110 -0.53 8.26 7.22
N ASP A 111 -1.82 8.09 6.89
CA ASP A 111 -2.69 9.19 6.46
C ASP A 111 -3.11 10.02 7.68
N PHE A 112 -3.46 9.36 8.79
CA PHE A 112 -3.84 10.02 10.05
C PHE A 112 -2.71 10.88 10.62
N ARG A 113 -1.46 10.40 10.60
CA ARG A 113 -0.29 11.20 11.00
C ARG A 113 -0.13 12.48 10.17
N ARG A 114 -0.40 12.40 8.86
CA ARG A 114 -0.31 13.59 7.99
C ARG A 114 -1.40 14.61 8.31
N GLN A 115 -2.61 14.16 8.64
CA GLN A 115 -3.72 15.03 9.05
C GLN A 115 -3.45 15.73 10.39
N GLN A 116 -2.79 15.08 11.35
CA GLN A 116 -2.42 15.75 12.61
C GLN A 116 -1.30 16.78 12.45
N GLN A 117 -0.45 16.62 11.43
CA GLN A 117 0.60 17.61 11.13
C GLN A 117 0.02 18.86 10.45
N THR A 118 -1.11 18.77 9.76
CA THR A 118 -1.83 19.94 9.23
C THR A 118 -2.74 20.60 10.27
N GLY A 119 -3.23 19.84 11.27
CA GLY A 119 -4.13 20.34 12.33
C GLY A 119 -3.48 21.05 13.53
N SER A 120 -2.15 21.25 13.55
CA SER A 120 -1.46 22.00 14.62
C SER A 120 -1.30 23.50 14.31
N SER A 121 -1.91 23.99 13.24
CA SER A 121 -2.06 25.42 12.98
C SER A 121 -3.54 25.78 12.90
N SER A 122 -3.94 26.65 13.83
CA SER A 122 -5.19 27.43 13.90
C SER A 122 -6.49 26.72 14.26
N SER A 123 -6.91 26.97 15.50
CA SER A 123 -8.27 27.33 15.84
C SER A 123 -8.90 28.35 14.88
N SER A 124 -10.23 28.27 14.84
CA SER A 124 -11.24 29.22 14.35
C SER A 124 -11.45 29.37 12.83
N ASP A 125 -12.64 28.90 12.47
CA ASP A 125 -13.66 29.57 11.67
C ASP A 125 -13.85 29.14 10.21
N SER A 126 -15.14 29.06 9.89
CA SER A 126 -15.71 28.40 8.72
C SER A 126 -15.69 29.26 7.46
N SER A 127 -15.91 28.60 6.32
CA SER A 127 -16.42 29.08 5.03
C SER A 127 -15.45 29.76 4.04
N ALA A 128 -14.85 28.94 3.18
CA ALA A 128 -14.67 29.15 1.73
C ALA A 128 -14.21 27.82 1.11
N ALA A 129 -14.49 27.60 -0.18
CA ALA A 129 -14.13 26.37 -0.90
C ALA A 129 -12.66 25.98 -0.66
N PRO A 130 -12.32 24.67 -0.48
CA PRO A 130 -10.96 24.29 -0.13
C PRO A 130 -10.03 24.66 -1.27
N ASP A 131 -9.14 25.59 -0.98
CA ASP A 131 -8.01 25.91 -1.83
C ASP A 131 -7.18 24.62 -2.02
N SER A 132 -6.77 24.41 -3.26
CA SER A 132 -6.15 23.18 -3.81
C SER A 132 -4.82 22.73 -3.19
N SER A 133 -4.47 23.18 -1.98
CA SER A 133 -3.17 22.98 -1.34
C SER A 133 -3.00 21.69 -0.53
N GLU A 134 -4.05 20.87 -0.35
CA GLU A 134 -3.97 19.62 0.44
C GLU A 134 -3.94 18.34 -0.42
N CYS A 135 -4.02 18.47 -1.74
CA CYS A 135 -3.94 17.34 -2.66
C CYS A 135 -2.44 17.10 -2.98
N LEU A 136 -1.81 16.18 -2.25
CA LEU A 136 -0.36 15.99 -2.31
C LEU A 136 0.08 14.93 -3.31
N VAL A 137 -0.82 14.28 -4.05
CA VAL A 137 -0.41 13.30 -5.07
C VAL A 137 -0.12 14.05 -6.37
N LYS A 138 1.14 14.08 -6.79
CA LYS A 138 1.57 14.83 -7.97
C LYS A 138 1.36 13.99 -9.24
N GLY A 139 0.48 14.41 -10.14
CA GLY A 139 0.29 13.80 -11.44
C GLY A 139 0.92 14.61 -12.56
N ASN A 140 2.03 14.14 -13.14
CA ASN A 140 2.67 14.70 -14.32
C ASN A 140 2.50 13.85 -15.59
N ILE A 141 2.47 14.50 -16.75
CA ILE A 141 2.28 13.87 -18.05
C ILE A 141 3.65 13.80 -18.72
N ALA A 142 4.14 12.59 -18.97
CA ALA A 142 5.40 12.39 -19.68
C ALA A 142 5.29 12.84 -21.15
N SER A 143 6.43 13.04 -21.80
CA SER A 143 6.49 13.56 -23.18
C SER A 143 5.82 12.66 -24.23
N ASP A 144 5.66 11.38 -23.93
CA ASP A 144 4.95 10.39 -24.76
C ASP A 144 3.43 10.34 -24.46
N GLY A 145 2.94 11.18 -23.54
CA GLY A 145 1.55 11.26 -23.13
C GLY A 145 1.20 10.36 -21.93
N ASP A 146 2.16 9.62 -21.37
CA ASP A 146 1.90 8.77 -20.20
C ASP A 146 1.54 9.61 -18.96
N LYS A 147 0.37 9.34 -18.40
CA LYS A 147 -0.13 9.97 -17.17
C LYS A 147 0.35 9.18 -15.96
N VAL A 148 1.31 9.73 -15.21
CA VAL A 148 1.88 9.08 -14.03
C VAL A 148 1.67 9.91 -12.77
N TYR A 149 1.35 9.25 -11.67
CA TYR A 149 1.24 9.91 -10.37
C TYR A 149 2.35 9.50 -9.41
N HIS A 150 2.71 10.44 -8.56
CA HIS A 150 3.75 10.35 -7.56
C HIS A 150 3.14 10.62 -6.19
N LEU A 151 3.19 9.62 -5.32
CA LEU A 151 2.89 9.81 -3.91
C LEU A 151 4.01 10.63 -3.24
N PRO A 152 3.72 11.37 -2.16
CA PRO A 152 4.73 12.08 -1.36
C PRO A 152 5.92 11.23 -0.91
N SER A 153 5.70 9.92 -0.77
CA SER A 153 6.71 8.93 -0.38
C SER A 153 7.52 8.36 -1.56
N SER A 154 7.19 8.70 -2.80
CA SER A 154 7.91 8.18 -3.98
C SER A 154 9.27 8.90 -4.15
N PRO A 155 10.32 8.20 -4.62
CA PRO A 155 11.66 8.79 -4.78
C PRO A 155 11.68 10.03 -5.67
N SER A 156 10.84 10.05 -6.71
CA SER A 156 10.76 11.16 -7.66
C SER A 156 9.84 12.29 -7.21
N TYR A 157 9.17 12.18 -6.06
CA TYR A 157 8.14 13.15 -5.66
C TYR A 157 8.67 14.59 -5.55
N SER A 158 9.85 14.77 -4.98
CA SER A 158 10.45 16.10 -4.79
C SER A 158 10.92 16.71 -6.10
N SER A 159 11.38 15.90 -7.05
CA SER A 159 11.82 16.34 -8.38
C SER A 159 10.68 16.50 -9.39
N THR A 160 9.52 15.90 -9.14
CA THR A 160 8.33 16.09 -9.99
C THR A 160 7.77 17.50 -9.75
N HIS A 161 7.78 18.32 -10.80
CA HIS A 161 7.10 19.61 -10.85
C HIS A 161 5.84 19.46 -11.69
N ILE A 162 4.75 20.11 -11.26
CA ILE A 162 3.44 20.04 -11.92
C ILE A 162 3.20 21.31 -12.72
N SER A 163 2.94 21.14 -14.01
CA SER A 163 2.56 22.16 -14.98
C SER A 163 1.07 22.03 -15.29
N GLN A 164 0.23 22.80 -14.60
CA GLN A 164 -1.22 22.78 -14.81
C GLN A 164 -1.63 23.15 -16.24
N SER A 165 -0.85 24.00 -16.93
CA SER A 165 -1.06 24.35 -18.34
C SER A 165 -0.91 23.16 -19.29
N SER A 166 -0.20 22.11 -18.87
CA SER A 166 -0.03 20.88 -19.65
C SER A 166 -1.08 19.82 -19.31
N GLY A 167 -2.05 20.13 -18.44
CA GLY A 167 -3.04 19.17 -17.94
C GLY A 167 -2.54 18.29 -16.78
N GLU A 168 -1.34 18.58 -16.27
CA GLU A 168 -0.82 17.99 -15.04
C GLU A 168 -1.57 18.56 -13.83
N ARG A 169 -1.70 17.77 -12.76
CA ARG A 169 -2.47 18.20 -11.60
C ARG A 169 -2.12 17.42 -10.35
N TRP A 170 -2.61 17.93 -9.23
CA TRP A 170 -2.59 17.21 -7.98
C TRP A 170 -3.87 16.40 -7.80
N PHE A 171 -3.74 15.27 -7.12
CA PHE A 171 -4.82 14.43 -6.62
C PHE A 171 -4.74 14.37 -5.11
N CYS A 172 -5.88 14.15 -4.47
CA CYS A 172 -5.98 14.12 -3.03
C CYS A 172 -5.65 12.72 -2.48
N ASN A 173 -5.71 11.68 -3.32
CA ASN A 173 -5.19 10.34 -3.04
C ASN A 173 -4.88 9.53 -4.31
N ALA A 174 -4.25 8.35 -4.15
CA ALA A 174 -3.89 7.46 -5.25
C ALA A 174 -5.10 6.95 -6.06
N ASN A 175 -6.17 6.56 -5.36
CA ASN A 175 -7.37 6.01 -5.99
C ASN A 175 -8.05 7.05 -6.90
N GLU A 176 -8.05 8.32 -6.50
CA GLU A 176 -8.53 9.42 -7.34
C GLU A 176 -7.69 9.58 -8.61
N ALA A 177 -6.37 9.49 -8.51
CA ALA A 177 -5.48 9.54 -9.66
C ALA A 177 -5.76 8.37 -10.62
N GLU A 178 -5.89 7.17 -10.08
CA GLU A 178 -6.15 5.94 -10.84
C GLU A 178 -7.50 5.97 -11.57
N LEU A 179 -8.58 6.39 -10.89
CA LEU A 179 -9.89 6.59 -11.52
C LEU A 179 -9.86 7.69 -12.59
N ALA A 180 -8.94 8.65 -12.48
CA ALA A 180 -8.72 9.67 -13.49
C ALA A 180 -7.81 9.22 -14.66
N GLY A 181 -7.42 7.93 -14.69
CA GLY A 181 -6.60 7.33 -15.74
C GLY A 181 -5.09 7.52 -15.54
N TRP A 182 -4.64 7.75 -14.31
CA TRP A 182 -3.22 7.93 -13.98
C TRP A 182 -2.66 6.66 -13.34
N ARG A 183 -1.50 6.22 -13.80
CA ARG A 183 -0.84 5.04 -13.23
C ARG A 183 0.21 5.42 -12.18
N PRO A 184 0.50 4.56 -11.20
CA PRO A 184 1.60 4.81 -10.28
C PRO A 184 2.93 4.87 -11.04
N ALA A 185 3.79 5.83 -10.68
CA ALA A 185 5.13 5.93 -11.27
C ALA A 185 5.93 4.64 -11.03
N GLY A 186 6.55 4.12 -12.10
CA GLY A 186 7.33 2.88 -12.06
C GLY A 186 6.51 1.59 -12.16
N CYS A 187 5.18 1.66 -12.14
CA CYS A 187 4.31 0.49 -12.27
C CYS A 187 3.75 0.43 -13.69
N THR A 188 4.28 -0.50 -14.49
CA THR A 188 4.05 -0.58 -15.95
C THR A 188 3.42 -1.89 -16.40
N ILE A 189 2.96 -2.73 -15.49
CA ILE A 189 2.26 -3.97 -15.84
C ILE A 189 0.77 -3.70 -15.72
N LYS A 190 0.01 -3.94 -16.80
CA LYS A 190 -1.44 -3.72 -16.85
C LYS A 190 -2.14 -5.00 -16.43
N GLY A 191 -3.03 -4.94 -15.45
CA GLY A 191 -3.97 -6.00 -15.12
C GLY A 191 -5.33 -5.68 -15.72
N ASP A 192 -5.79 -6.51 -16.65
CA ASP A 192 -7.09 -6.43 -17.32
C ASP A 192 -7.97 -7.65 -16.99
N ILE A 193 -9.24 -7.42 -16.68
CA ILE A 193 -10.21 -8.46 -16.37
C ILE A 193 -11.05 -8.67 -17.61
N ASP A 194 -10.81 -9.79 -18.30
CA ASP A 194 -11.53 -10.12 -19.52
C ASP A 194 -13.04 -10.13 -19.26
N ALA A 195 -13.78 -9.22 -19.89
CA ALA A 195 -15.19 -8.99 -19.62
C ALA A 195 -16.07 -10.23 -19.89
N ALA A 196 -15.65 -11.11 -20.80
CA ALA A 196 -16.41 -12.31 -21.17
C ALA A 196 -16.16 -13.48 -20.22
N SER A 197 -14.92 -13.66 -19.76
CA SER A 197 -14.49 -14.83 -18.99
C SER A 197 -14.13 -14.54 -17.53
N SER A 198 -14.13 -13.27 -17.12
CA SER A 198 -13.67 -12.80 -15.80
C SER A 198 -12.25 -13.24 -15.45
N LYS A 199 -11.45 -13.58 -16.46
CA LYS A 199 -10.04 -13.99 -16.27
C LYS A 199 -9.21 -12.76 -15.97
N LYS A 200 -8.42 -12.86 -14.91
CA LYS A 200 -7.45 -11.84 -14.50
C LYS A 200 -6.14 -12.04 -15.25
N LEU A 201 -5.88 -11.21 -16.25
CA LEU A 201 -4.69 -11.28 -17.08
C LEU A 201 -3.79 -10.07 -16.85
N TYR A 202 -2.49 -10.29 -16.75
CA TYR A 202 -1.51 -9.19 -16.72
C TYR A 202 -0.67 -9.15 -17.99
N TYR A 203 -0.35 -7.93 -18.40
CA TYR A 203 0.35 -7.61 -19.63
C TYR A 203 1.60 -6.79 -19.31
N THR A 204 2.77 -7.30 -19.71
CA THR A 204 4.03 -6.55 -19.63
C THR A 204 4.19 -5.64 -20.85
N SER A 205 5.07 -4.64 -20.77
CA SER A 205 5.35 -3.72 -21.88
C SER A 205 5.84 -4.40 -23.16
N GLN A 206 6.32 -5.64 -23.06
CA GLN A 206 6.79 -6.46 -24.18
C GLN A 206 5.64 -7.19 -24.91
N HIS A 207 4.43 -7.22 -24.35
CA HIS A 207 3.30 -7.92 -24.94
C HIS A 207 2.72 -7.16 -26.14
N GLY A 208 2.42 -7.85 -27.24
CA GLY A 208 1.90 -7.22 -28.46
C GLY A 208 0.59 -6.44 -28.27
N GLN A 209 -0.25 -6.89 -27.34
CA GLN A 209 -1.50 -6.19 -26.99
C GLN A 209 -1.35 -5.11 -25.92
N TYR A 210 -0.15 -4.89 -25.36
CA TYR A 210 0.05 -3.98 -24.23
C TYR A 210 -0.49 -2.56 -24.50
N LYS A 211 -0.35 -2.05 -25.73
CA LYS A 211 -0.86 -0.73 -26.11
C LYS A 211 -2.39 -0.66 -26.19
N ALA A 212 -3.04 -1.77 -26.55
CA ALA A 212 -4.49 -1.84 -26.71
C ALA A 212 -5.21 -2.02 -25.37
N VAL A 213 -4.60 -2.73 -24.43
CA VAL A 213 -5.16 -2.96 -23.09
C VAL A 213 -5.27 -1.64 -22.33
N GLN A 214 -6.45 -1.36 -21.78
CA GLN A 214 -6.69 -0.26 -20.85
C GLN A 214 -6.92 -0.85 -19.46
N VAL A 215 -6.67 -0.06 -18.42
CA VAL A 215 -6.89 -0.48 -17.02
C VAL A 215 -8.05 0.33 -16.48
N ASP A 216 -9.19 -0.31 -16.27
CA ASP A 216 -10.40 0.25 -15.67
C ASP A 216 -10.46 -0.06 -14.17
N VAL A 217 -9.94 0.85 -13.36
CA VAL A 217 -9.88 0.66 -11.91
C VAL A 217 -11.27 0.53 -11.28
N ALA A 218 -12.34 1.02 -11.94
CA ALA A 218 -13.70 0.88 -11.43
C ALA A 218 -14.22 -0.57 -11.49
N THR A 219 -13.68 -1.41 -12.39
CA THR A 219 -14.06 -2.82 -12.53
C THR A 219 -13.16 -3.77 -11.73
N GLY A 220 -12.17 -3.21 -11.01
CA GLY A 220 -11.20 -3.98 -10.23
C GLY A 220 -9.92 -4.33 -10.99
N GLU A 221 -9.72 -3.75 -12.18
CA GLU A 221 -8.44 -3.75 -12.89
C GLU A 221 -7.43 -2.85 -12.19
N ARG A 222 -6.14 -3.10 -12.40
CA ARG A 222 -5.09 -2.36 -11.71
C ARG A 222 -3.74 -2.45 -12.40
N TRP A 223 -2.87 -1.51 -12.03
CA TRP A 223 -1.46 -1.55 -12.38
C TRP A 223 -0.68 -2.41 -11.38
N PHE A 224 0.39 -3.04 -11.87
CA PHE A 224 1.36 -3.77 -11.06
C PHE A 224 2.77 -3.23 -11.32
N CYS A 225 3.60 -3.28 -10.28
CA CYS A 225 4.99 -2.83 -10.34
C CYS A 225 5.95 -3.98 -10.67
N SER A 226 5.48 -5.24 -10.59
CA SER A 226 6.23 -6.42 -11.02
C SER A 226 5.30 -7.59 -11.38
N SER A 227 5.79 -8.51 -12.22
CA SER A 227 5.02 -9.71 -12.59
C SER A 227 4.79 -10.63 -11.37
N SER A 228 5.72 -10.65 -10.41
CA SER A 228 5.56 -11.40 -9.17
C SER A 228 4.43 -10.85 -8.30
N GLU A 229 4.26 -9.52 -8.25
CA GLU A 229 3.12 -8.88 -7.59
C GLU A 229 1.79 -9.27 -8.26
N ALA A 230 1.74 -9.24 -9.59
CA ALA A 230 0.55 -9.64 -10.34
C ALA A 230 0.17 -11.10 -10.06
N VAL A 231 1.14 -12.01 -10.12
CA VAL A 231 0.95 -13.43 -9.80
C VAL A 231 0.48 -13.63 -8.36
N ALA A 232 1.10 -12.94 -7.39
CA ALA A 232 0.70 -13.00 -5.99
C ALA A 232 -0.73 -12.48 -5.75
N ALA A 233 -1.19 -11.54 -6.58
CA ALA A 233 -2.56 -11.02 -6.56
C ALA A 233 -3.56 -11.92 -7.32
N GLY A 234 -3.13 -13.08 -7.83
CA GLY A 234 -3.98 -14.05 -8.54
C GLY A 234 -4.17 -13.75 -10.03
N TRP A 235 -3.26 -12.99 -10.65
CA TRP A 235 -3.30 -12.66 -12.07
C TRP A 235 -2.38 -13.57 -12.86
N ALA A 236 -2.85 -14.08 -14.00
CA ALA A 236 -2.06 -14.90 -14.90
C ALA A 236 -1.42 -14.03 -15.99
N ALA A 237 -0.26 -14.44 -16.51
CA ALA A 237 0.32 -13.77 -17.67
C ALA A 237 -0.60 -13.90 -18.88
N ALA A 238 -0.78 -12.83 -19.64
CA ALA A 238 -1.53 -12.89 -20.89
C ALA A 238 -0.88 -13.90 -21.87
N PRO A 239 -1.67 -14.74 -22.56
CA PRO A 239 -1.15 -15.69 -23.55
C PRO A 239 -0.34 -14.96 -24.63
N GLY A 240 0.84 -15.48 -24.98
CA GLY A 240 1.75 -14.82 -25.93
C GLY A 240 2.76 -13.87 -25.29
N SER A 241 2.71 -13.68 -23.96
CA SER A 241 3.81 -13.08 -23.21
C SER A 241 5.05 -13.97 -23.32
N SER A 242 6.15 -13.45 -23.87
CA SER A 242 7.43 -14.18 -23.94
C SER A 242 8.03 -14.32 -22.54
N SER A 243 7.51 -15.27 -21.76
CA SER A 243 8.10 -15.70 -20.49
C SER A 243 9.36 -16.54 -20.76
N ASN A 244 10.44 -15.90 -21.20
CA ASN A 244 11.75 -16.54 -21.17
C ASN A 244 12.37 -16.32 -19.79
N MET A 245 12.04 -17.19 -18.85
CA MET A 245 12.93 -17.72 -17.79
C MET A 245 12.21 -18.87 -17.06
N ALA A 246 11.81 -19.90 -17.81
CA ALA A 246 11.73 -21.23 -17.24
C ALA A 246 13.13 -21.83 -17.33
N GLY A 247 13.89 -21.77 -16.24
CA GLY A 247 15.12 -22.54 -16.08
C GLY A 247 14.79 -24.02 -16.23
N ARG A 248 15.12 -24.61 -17.38
CA ARG A 248 14.99 -26.03 -17.65
C ARG A 248 15.98 -26.81 -16.78
N ASN A 249 15.49 -27.92 -16.24
CA ASN A 249 16.21 -29.03 -15.63
C ASN A 249 17.57 -29.35 -16.26
N THR A 250 18.54 -29.68 -15.41
CA THR A 250 19.48 -30.78 -15.66
C THR A 250 19.56 -31.65 -14.42
N LEU A 251 18.87 -32.80 -14.47
CA LEU A 251 19.20 -34.00 -13.68
C LEU A 251 20.57 -34.51 -14.16
N PRO A 252 21.48 -34.95 -13.29
CA PRO A 252 22.51 -35.91 -13.68
C PRO A 252 22.01 -37.32 -13.34
N GLY A 253 21.83 -38.13 -14.37
CA GLY A 253 21.85 -39.58 -14.25
C GLY A 253 23.25 -40.08 -14.60
N LEU A 254 23.87 -40.79 -13.67
CA LEU A 254 24.61 -42.05 -13.81
C LEU A 254 25.19 -42.44 -12.45
#